data_AF-A0A9E3XHH9-F1
#
_entry.id   AF-A0A9E3XHH9-F1
#
_cell.length_a   1.000
_cell.length_b   1.000
_cell.length_c   1.000
_cell.angle_alpha   90.00
_cell.angle_beta   90.00
_cell.angle_gamma   90.00
#
_symmetry.space_group_name_H-M   'P 1'
#
loop_
_entity.id
_entity.type
_entity.pdbx_description
1 polymer ?
#
loop_
_entity_poly.entity_id
_entity_poly.type
_entity_poly.pdbx_seq_one_letter_code
_entity_poly.pdbx_strand_id
1 'polypeptide(L)'
;GPANAATGVALIADLLWAPDGGGSSSDGYKIYFGTDGGGVTPPSDIENGTDLGNVTSYSQSTALAANTTYYWQVVAYNASGDATGSAIWSFTTADVATVTSFPFAEDFETFTTGSPGTYANGWTNGSGQVAWYVEVSGTQNSLSTGPFVDHTSGLGNYMYTEATGFSPNYSFHLLSPPLDLSAASSNLMSFWYHMYGATMGDL
;
A
#
# COMPACT_ATOMS: atom_id res chain seq x y z
N GLY A 1 -7.63 -8.29 -8.81
CA GLY A 1 -6.52 -7.42 -9.23
C GLY A 1 -6.93 -6.62 -10.44
N PRO A 2 -6.11 -5.64 -10.83
CA PRO A 2 -6.41 -4.77 -11.97
C PRO A 2 -6.55 -5.61 -13.25
N ALA A 3 -7.56 -5.28 -14.08
CA ALA A 3 -7.73 -5.91 -15.38
C ALA A 3 -6.57 -5.54 -16.30
N ASN A 4 -6.26 -6.41 -17.28
CA ASN A 4 -5.22 -6.11 -18.26
C ASN A 4 -5.52 -4.79 -19.00
N ALA A 5 -4.51 -3.93 -19.10
CA ALA A 5 -4.56 -2.58 -19.64
C ALA A 5 -5.51 -1.60 -18.90
N ALA A 6 -5.89 -1.89 -17.66
CA ALA A 6 -6.68 -0.96 -16.85
C ALA A 6 -5.92 0.36 -16.61
N THR A 7 -6.64 1.48 -16.55
CA THR A 7 -6.10 2.82 -16.24
C THR A 7 -6.77 3.38 -15.00
N GLY A 8 -6.11 4.31 -14.29
CA GLY A 8 -6.69 4.92 -13.09
C GLY A 8 -6.70 3.97 -11.89
N VAL A 9 -5.82 2.98 -11.88
CA VAL A 9 -5.70 2.02 -10.78
C VAL A 9 -5.10 2.72 -9.55
N ALA A 10 -5.59 2.41 -8.35
CA ALA A 10 -5.03 2.98 -7.12
C ALA A 10 -3.52 2.73 -7.01
N LEU A 11 -2.80 3.63 -6.34
CA LEU A 11 -1.34 3.51 -6.15
C LEU A 11 -0.94 2.28 -5.33
N ILE A 12 -1.92 1.61 -4.70
CA ILE A 12 -1.77 0.25 -4.18
C ILE A 12 -2.87 -0.60 -4.77
N ALA A 13 -2.48 -1.70 -5.38
CA ALA A 13 -3.41 -2.61 -6.00
C ALA A 13 -2.94 -4.06 -5.82
N ASP A 14 -3.76 -4.86 -5.13
CA ASP A 14 -3.52 -6.29 -5.06
C ASP A 14 -3.56 -6.90 -6.47
N LEU A 15 -2.47 -7.52 -6.87
CA LEU A 15 -2.45 -8.37 -8.06
C LEU A 15 -3.09 -9.69 -7.66
N LEU A 16 -4.17 -10.07 -8.33
CA LEU A 16 -4.88 -11.33 -8.08
C LEU A 16 -4.92 -12.12 -9.37
N TRP A 17 -4.63 -13.42 -9.28
CA TRP A 17 -4.71 -14.35 -10.40
C TRP A 17 -5.55 -15.57 -10.02
N ALA A 18 -6.12 -16.22 -11.04
CA ALA A 18 -6.78 -17.49 -10.83
C ALA A 18 -5.72 -18.60 -10.74
N PRO A 19 -5.92 -19.63 -9.88
CA PRO A 19 -5.12 -20.82 -9.96
C PRO A 19 -5.28 -21.48 -11.33
N ASP A 20 -4.25 -22.16 -11.77
CA ASP A 20 -4.17 -22.85 -13.04
C ASP A 20 -5.28 -23.92 -13.12
N GLY A 21 -6.23 -23.72 -14.04
CA GLY A 21 -7.35 -24.65 -14.28
C GLY A 21 -6.93 -25.96 -14.97
N GLY A 22 -5.63 -26.23 -15.08
CA GLY A 22 -5.03 -27.23 -15.95
C GLY A 22 -4.53 -28.50 -15.24
N GLY A 23 -5.34 -29.11 -14.37
CA GLY A 23 -5.23 -30.53 -14.00
C GLY A 23 -4.01 -31.00 -13.18
N SER A 24 -2.94 -30.23 -13.07
CA SER A 24 -1.84 -30.45 -12.11
C SER A 24 -1.91 -29.33 -11.07
N SER A 25 -1.96 -29.66 -9.78
CA SER A 25 -1.86 -28.63 -8.74
C SER A 25 -0.46 -28.01 -8.81
N SER A 26 -0.37 -26.71 -9.08
CA SER A 26 0.85 -25.93 -8.88
C SER A 26 1.38 -26.10 -7.46
N ASP A 27 2.70 -26.24 -7.30
CA ASP A 27 3.36 -26.21 -6.00
C ASP A 27 3.53 -24.76 -5.51
N GLY A 28 3.55 -23.80 -6.44
CA GLY A 28 3.55 -22.37 -6.13
C GLY A 28 3.62 -21.48 -7.36
N TYR A 29 3.86 -20.20 -7.13
CA TYR A 29 3.89 -19.15 -8.15
C TYR A 29 5.09 -18.22 -7.98
N LYS A 30 5.72 -17.87 -9.08
CA LYS A 30 6.71 -16.78 -9.17
C LYS A 30 6.08 -15.54 -9.76
N ILE A 31 6.36 -14.37 -9.19
CA ILE A 31 5.92 -13.07 -9.70
C ILE A 31 7.08 -12.34 -10.39
N TYR A 32 6.75 -11.73 -11.53
CA TYR A 32 7.56 -10.72 -12.20
C TYR A 32 6.75 -9.44 -12.21
N PHE A 33 7.33 -8.34 -11.78
CA PHE A 33 6.61 -7.06 -11.66
C PHE A 33 7.56 -5.90 -11.90
N GLY A 34 7.08 -4.86 -12.58
CA GLY A 34 7.94 -3.75 -12.90
C GLY A 34 7.35 -2.71 -13.83
N THR A 35 8.12 -1.66 -14.08
CA THR A 35 7.84 -0.66 -15.13
C THR A 35 8.53 -1.00 -16.45
N ASP A 36 9.50 -1.92 -16.41
CA ASP A 36 10.18 -2.48 -17.56
C ASP A 36 9.40 -3.63 -18.21
N GLY A 37 9.81 -4.01 -19.42
CA GLY A 37 9.22 -5.13 -20.15
C GLY A 37 7.92 -4.80 -20.89
N GLY A 38 7.00 -5.76 -20.88
CA GLY A 38 5.74 -5.72 -21.63
C GLY A 38 5.74 -6.56 -22.90
N GLY A 39 4.53 -6.84 -23.39
CA GLY A 39 4.32 -7.69 -24.57
C GLY A 39 4.76 -9.14 -24.32
N VAL A 40 5.98 -9.49 -24.75
CA VAL A 40 6.58 -10.83 -24.60
C VAL A 40 7.79 -10.87 -23.68
N THR A 41 8.24 -9.71 -23.16
CA THR A 41 9.38 -9.61 -22.26
C THR A 41 8.87 -9.41 -20.83
N PRO A 42 9.13 -10.34 -19.90
CA PRO A 42 8.73 -10.18 -18.51
C PRO A 42 9.38 -8.93 -17.88
N PRO A 43 8.67 -8.23 -17.00
CA PRO A 43 9.27 -7.17 -16.17
C PRO A 43 10.28 -7.75 -15.18
N SER A 44 11.16 -6.91 -14.66
CA SER A 44 12.23 -7.33 -13.74
C SER A 44 12.73 -6.26 -12.77
N ASP A 45 12.31 -4.99 -12.91
CA ASP A 45 12.87 -3.87 -12.13
C ASP A 45 12.31 -3.73 -10.70
N ILE A 46 11.16 -4.36 -10.38
CA ILE A 46 10.60 -4.42 -9.01
C ILE A 46 10.66 -5.84 -8.45
N GLU A 47 10.12 -6.82 -9.16
CA GLU A 47 10.21 -8.24 -8.83
C GLU A 47 10.72 -9.00 -10.06
N ASN A 48 11.66 -9.91 -9.84
CA ASN A 48 12.30 -10.69 -10.91
C ASN A 48 12.27 -12.18 -10.57
N GLY A 49 11.09 -12.79 -10.74
CA GLY A 49 10.89 -14.22 -10.47
C GLY A 49 10.82 -14.55 -8.99
N THR A 50 10.36 -13.60 -8.17
CA THR A 50 10.20 -13.78 -6.72
C THR A 50 9.20 -14.89 -6.44
N ASP A 51 9.62 -15.89 -5.67
CA ASP A 51 8.78 -17.03 -5.29
C ASP A 51 7.84 -16.63 -4.15
N LEU A 52 6.53 -16.74 -4.40
CA LEU A 52 5.47 -16.44 -3.45
C LEU A 52 4.87 -17.70 -2.80
N GLY A 53 5.31 -18.89 -3.20
CA GLY A 53 4.69 -20.15 -2.82
C GLY A 53 3.27 -20.29 -3.38
N ASN A 54 2.45 -21.13 -2.73
CA ASN A 54 1.09 -21.44 -3.18
C ASN A 54 0.06 -20.39 -2.72
N VAL A 55 0.14 -19.19 -3.31
CA VAL A 55 -0.79 -18.08 -3.10
C VAL A 55 -1.39 -17.59 -4.41
N THR A 56 -2.49 -16.83 -4.35
CA THR A 56 -3.17 -16.28 -5.53
C THR A 56 -3.27 -14.75 -5.51
N SER A 57 -2.44 -14.11 -4.66
CA SER A 57 -2.40 -12.67 -4.47
C SER A 57 -0.99 -12.17 -4.20
N TYR A 58 -0.70 -10.95 -4.66
CA TYR A 58 0.50 -10.19 -4.32
C TYR A 58 0.11 -8.73 -4.04
N SER A 59 0.51 -8.23 -2.87
CA SER A 59 0.27 -6.86 -2.44
C SER A 59 1.60 -6.12 -2.37
N GLN A 60 1.68 -4.93 -2.98
CA GLN A 60 2.91 -4.13 -2.94
C GLN A 60 3.08 -3.54 -1.55
N SER A 61 4.25 -3.69 -0.93
CA SER A 61 4.55 -3.10 0.38
C SER A 61 4.67 -1.57 0.36
N THR A 62 4.89 -0.99 -0.82
CA THR A 62 5.06 0.43 -1.06
C THR A 62 4.10 0.92 -2.15
N ALA A 63 3.71 2.19 -2.07
CA ALA A 63 2.90 2.81 -3.12
C ALA A 63 3.66 2.83 -4.45
N LEU A 64 2.94 2.51 -5.51
CA LEU A 64 3.39 2.69 -6.89
C LEU A 64 3.44 4.17 -7.26
N ALA A 65 4.27 4.51 -8.25
CA ALA A 65 4.32 5.85 -8.80
C ALA A 65 3.01 6.19 -9.53
N ALA A 66 2.60 7.45 -9.45
CA ALA A 66 1.39 7.95 -10.11
C ALA A 66 1.57 8.03 -11.64
N ASN A 67 0.46 7.93 -12.37
CA ASN A 67 0.42 7.98 -13.84
C ASN A 67 1.50 7.12 -14.53
N THR A 68 1.77 5.94 -13.97
CA THR A 68 2.85 5.05 -14.38
C THR A 68 2.26 3.72 -14.81
N THR A 69 2.70 3.22 -15.97
CA THR A 69 2.31 1.90 -16.47
C THR A 69 3.23 0.85 -15.88
N TYR A 70 2.62 -0.17 -15.27
CA TYR A 70 3.29 -1.34 -14.73
C TYR A 70 2.91 -2.58 -15.53
N TYR A 71 3.85 -3.50 -15.64
CA TYR A 71 3.70 -4.82 -16.23
C TYR A 71 3.86 -5.88 -15.14
N TRP A 72 3.15 -6.99 -15.28
CA TRP A 72 3.28 -8.11 -14.37
C TRP A 72 3.01 -9.45 -15.06
N GLN A 73 3.68 -10.49 -14.57
CA GLN A 73 3.51 -11.87 -15.02
C GLN A 73 3.57 -12.80 -13.83
N VAL A 74 2.67 -13.79 -13.82
CA VAL A 74 2.69 -14.88 -12.83
C VAL A 74 3.05 -16.17 -13.55
N VAL A 75 4.05 -16.87 -13.03
CA VAL A 75 4.52 -18.16 -13.56
C VAL A 75 4.29 -19.22 -12.49
N ALA A 76 3.32 -20.10 -12.73
CA ALA A 76 3.11 -21.29 -11.88
C ALA A 76 4.29 -22.25 -12.03
N TYR A 77 4.65 -22.97 -10.97
CA TYR A 77 5.65 -24.03 -11.03
C TYR A 77 5.20 -25.27 -10.26
N ASN A 78 5.73 -26.42 -10.64
CA ASN A 78 5.65 -27.66 -9.87
C ASN A 78 6.94 -28.47 -10.01
N ALA A 79 6.98 -29.70 -9.50
CA ALA A 79 8.12 -30.61 -9.64
C ALA A 79 8.62 -30.85 -11.09
N SER A 80 7.78 -30.58 -12.11
CA SER A 80 8.15 -30.68 -13.53
C SER A 80 8.81 -29.40 -14.08
N GLY A 81 8.80 -28.30 -13.31
CA GLY A 81 9.36 -27.01 -13.68
C GLY A 81 8.33 -25.90 -13.77
N ASP A 82 8.75 -24.79 -14.40
CA ASP A 82 7.95 -23.57 -14.57
C ASP A 82 7.00 -23.70 -15.77
N ALA A 83 5.79 -23.15 -15.63
CA ALA A 83 4.84 -23.01 -16.72
C ALA A 83 5.41 -22.13 -17.84
N THR A 84 5.07 -22.46 -19.08
CA THR A 84 5.48 -21.69 -20.26
C THR A 84 4.28 -20.94 -20.86
N GLY A 85 4.51 -19.77 -21.44
CA GLY A 85 3.48 -19.01 -22.14
C GLY A 85 2.51 -18.23 -21.24
N SER A 86 2.83 -18.01 -19.95
CA SER A 86 2.07 -17.12 -19.08
C SER A 86 1.94 -15.72 -19.70
N ALA A 87 0.73 -15.18 -19.72
CA ALA A 87 0.49 -13.83 -20.25
C ALA A 87 1.13 -12.76 -19.37
N ILE A 88 1.68 -11.71 -20.00
CA ILE A 88 2.09 -10.48 -19.32
C ILE A 88 0.92 -9.53 -19.36
N TRP A 89 0.48 -9.07 -18.20
CA TRP A 89 -0.57 -8.07 -18.05
C TRP A 89 0.03 -6.70 -17.75
N SER A 90 -0.77 -5.67 -17.96
CA SER A 90 -0.39 -4.30 -17.61
C SER A 90 -1.52 -3.56 -16.91
N PHE A 91 -1.19 -2.50 -16.19
CA PHE A 91 -2.13 -1.48 -15.75
C PHE A 91 -1.40 -0.14 -15.60
N THR A 92 -2.15 0.96 -15.62
CA THR A 92 -1.64 2.31 -15.38
C THR A 92 -2.27 2.86 -14.13
N THR A 93 -1.45 3.32 -13.20
CA THR A 93 -1.89 3.94 -11.96
C THR A 93 -2.61 5.26 -12.20
N ALA A 94 -3.45 5.66 -11.25
CA ALA A 94 -4.09 6.97 -11.25
C ALA A 94 -3.04 8.08 -11.19
N ASP A 95 -3.38 9.21 -11.79
CA ASP A 95 -2.65 10.44 -11.57
C ASP A 95 -2.94 10.96 -10.15
N VAL A 96 -1.91 11.44 -9.46
CA VAL A 96 -2.02 12.01 -8.12
C VAL A 96 -1.16 13.26 -8.09
N ALA A 97 -1.73 14.36 -7.61
CA ALA A 97 -1.02 15.61 -7.45
C ALA A 97 0.23 15.39 -6.58
N THR A 98 1.41 15.60 -7.18
CA THR A 98 2.70 15.49 -6.49
C THR A 98 3.00 16.79 -5.76
N VAL A 99 3.40 16.70 -4.50
CA VAL A 99 3.81 17.86 -3.71
C VAL A 99 5.23 18.26 -4.11
N THR A 100 5.40 19.51 -4.54
CA THR A 100 6.67 20.10 -4.99
C THR A 100 7.10 21.32 -4.17
N SER A 101 6.25 21.78 -3.23
CA SER A 101 6.49 22.95 -2.39
C SER A 101 6.82 22.52 -0.96
N PHE A 102 7.98 22.96 -0.44
CA PHE A 102 8.48 22.62 0.90
C PHE A 102 8.78 23.88 1.74
N PRO A 103 8.61 23.84 3.08
CA PRO A 103 8.23 22.68 3.90
C PRO A 103 6.77 22.27 3.67
N PHE A 104 6.55 20.96 3.53
CA PHE A 104 5.22 20.36 3.46
C PHE A 104 4.79 20.00 4.89
N ALA A 105 3.58 20.39 5.27
CA ALA A 105 2.99 20.08 6.57
C ALA A 105 1.55 19.62 6.35
N GLU A 106 1.18 18.57 7.08
CA GLU A 106 -0.18 18.03 7.14
C GLU A 106 -0.56 17.91 8.61
N ASP A 107 -1.71 18.48 8.97
CA ASP A 107 -2.28 18.43 10.32
C ASP A 107 -3.59 17.62 10.39
N PHE A 108 -4.03 17.06 9.26
CA PHE A 108 -5.21 16.20 9.09
C PHE A 108 -6.56 16.89 9.32
N GLU A 109 -6.61 18.22 9.51
CA GLU A 109 -7.86 18.91 9.85
C GLU A 109 -8.90 18.90 8.72
N THR A 110 -8.44 18.72 7.49
CA THR A 110 -9.32 18.60 6.31
C THR A 110 -9.85 17.18 6.09
N PHE A 111 -9.43 16.21 6.91
CA PHE A 111 -9.78 14.81 6.72
C PHE A 111 -11.18 14.56 7.26
N THR A 112 -11.93 13.69 6.57
CA THR A 112 -13.28 13.30 7.03
C THR A 112 -13.16 12.17 8.04
N THR A 113 -13.77 12.35 9.22
CA THR A 113 -13.81 11.33 10.28
C THR A 113 -14.63 10.10 9.85
N GLY A 114 -14.20 8.91 10.26
CA GLY A 114 -14.92 7.66 10.00
C GLY A 114 -14.21 6.66 9.09
N SER A 115 -14.99 5.94 8.27
CA SER A 115 -14.57 4.72 7.56
C SER A 115 -13.34 4.90 6.65
N PRO A 116 -12.50 3.86 6.53
CA PRO A 116 -11.20 3.95 5.86
C PRO A 116 -11.35 3.98 4.34
N GLY A 117 -10.41 4.63 3.67
CA GLY A 117 -10.37 4.72 2.21
C GLY A 117 -9.28 5.66 1.72
N THR A 118 -9.68 6.60 0.85
CA THR A 118 -8.86 7.73 0.39
C THR A 118 -9.11 8.93 1.28
N TYR A 119 -8.06 9.59 1.73
CA TYR A 119 -8.14 10.79 2.55
C TYR A 119 -7.91 12.06 1.72
N ALA A 120 -8.07 13.22 2.36
CA ALA A 120 -7.75 14.48 1.74
C ALA A 120 -6.25 14.57 1.40
N ASN A 121 -5.90 15.53 0.53
CA ASN A 121 -4.52 15.86 0.18
C ASN A 121 -3.70 14.67 -0.36
N GLY A 122 -4.35 13.68 -0.97
CA GLY A 122 -3.70 12.55 -1.61
C GLY A 122 -3.15 11.49 -0.65
N TRP A 123 -3.51 11.55 0.62
CA TRP A 123 -3.16 10.50 1.59
C TRP A 123 -4.04 9.26 1.42
N THR A 124 -3.46 8.07 1.60
CA THR A 124 -4.18 6.80 1.41
C THR A 124 -3.75 5.73 2.40
N ASN A 125 -4.64 4.77 2.64
CA ASN A 125 -4.25 3.52 3.27
C ASN A 125 -3.29 2.75 2.38
N GLY A 126 -2.28 2.20 3.04
CA GLY A 126 -1.27 1.36 2.45
C GLY A 126 -1.71 -0.11 2.29
N SER A 127 -0.80 -0.99 1.87
CA SER A 127 -1.03 -2.45 1.78
C SER A 127 -1.05 -3.18 3.12
N GLY A 128 -1.19 -2.44 4.23
CA GLY A 128 -1.26 -3.02 5.56
C GLY A 128 -2.49 -3.94 5.66
N GLN A 129 -2.41 -4.93 6.54
CA GLN A 129 -3.52 -5.85 6.80
C GLN A 129 -4.72 -5.14 7.43
N VAL A 130 -4.49 -3.97 8.03
CA VAL A 130 -5.51 -3.15 8.67
C VAL A 130 -5.32 -1.70 8.25
N ALA A 131 -6.45 -1.03 8.05
CA ALA A 131 -6.50 0.36 7.65
C ALA A 131 -6.30 1.31 8.84
N TRP A 132 -5.70 2.46 8.56
CA TRP A 132 -5.79 3.65 9.38
C TRP A 132 -7.20 4.26 9.31
N TYR A 133 -7.54 5.06 10.30
CA TYR A 133 -8.78 5.81 10.41
C TYR A 133 -8.49 7.26 10.75
N VAL A 134 -9.48 8.13 10.54
CA VAL A 134 -9.44 9.51 11.00
C VAL A 134 -10.28 9.61 12.24
N GLU A 135 -9.67 9.99 13.35
CA GLU A 135 -10.33 10.25 14.63
C GLU A 135 -10.26 11.74 14.95
N VAL A 136 -11.27 12.24 15.67
CA VAL A 136 -11.32 13.61 16.15
C VAL A 136 -11.07 13.64 17.65
N SER A 137 -10.40 14.69 18.11
CA SER A 137 -10.22 14.95 19.54
C SER A 137 -11.53 14.83 20.31
N GLY A 138 -11.48 14.18 21.47
CA GLY A 138 -12.62 13.98 22.35
C GLY A 138 -13.47 12.74 22.05
N THR A 139 -13.22 12.05 20.94
CA THR A 139 -13.72 10.68 20.73
C THR A 139 -12.62 9.71 21.11
N GLN A 140 -12.93 8.71 21.94
CA GLN A 140 -11.95 7.70 22.37
C GLN A 140 -12.44 6.34 21.89
N ASN A 141 -11.82 5.82 20.85
CA ASN A 141 -12.15 4.49 20.32
C ASN A 141 -11.72 3.34 21.24
N SER A 142 -10.70 3.55 22.10
CA SER A 142 -10.31 2.60 23.15
C SER A 142 -10.06 3.25 24.51
N LEU A 143 -10.52 2.54 25.54
CA LEU A 143 -10.34 2.96 26.93
C LEU A 143 -8.87 2.77 27.32
N SER A 144 -8.27 3.81 27.90
CA SER A 144 -6.94 3.81 28.53
C SER A 144 -5.69 3.72 27.63
N THR A 145 -5.84 3.85 26.32
CA THR A 145 -4.74 3.78 25.33
C THR A 145 -4.42 5.13 24.70
N GLY A 146 -5.42 6.01 24.54
CA GLY A 146 -5.23 7.36 24.03
C GLY A 146 -4.73 7.42 22.57
N PRO A 147 -4.42 8.63 22.06
CA PRO A 147 -4.57 9.91 22.75
C PRO A 147 -6.06 10.33 22.83
N PHE A 148 -6.41 11.23 23.76
CA PHE A 148 -7.77 11.79 23.81
C PHE A 148 -7.92 13.04 22.94
N VAL A 149 -6.80 13.66 22.58
CA VAL A 149 -6.75 14.90 21.79
C VAL A 149 -5.59 14.83 20.81
N ASP A 150 -5.71 15.51 19.67
CA ASP A 150 -4.63 15.70 18.72
C ASP A 150 -3.50 16.54 19.32
N HIS A 151 -2.32 16.49 18.70
CA HIS A 151 -1.17 17.24 19.17
C HIS A 151 -1.17 18.71 18.72
N THR A 152 -1.66 19.00 17.52
CA THR A 152 -1.52 20.31 16.86
C THR A 152 -2.36 21.38 17.54
N SER A 153 -3.65 21.11 17.77
CA SER A 153 -4.59 22.07 18.35
C SER A 153 -5.22 21.60 19.67
N GLY A 154 -5.24 20.29 19.92
CA GLY A 154 -5.97 19.65 21.01
C GLY A 154 -7.47 19.51 20.78
N LEU A 155 -7.96 19.91 19.60
CA LEU A 155 -9.37 19.95 19.20
C LEU A 155 -9.61 19.34 17.81
N GLY A 156 -8.54 18.96 17.12
CA GLY A 156 -8.50 18.59 15.72
C GLY A 156 -8.55 17.10 15.47
N ASN A 157 -8.29 16.76 14.21
CA ASN A 157 -8.18 15.38 13.75
C ASN A 157 -6.77 14.81 13.91
N TYR A 158 -6.70 13.47 13.98
CA TYR A 158 -5.46 12.71 13.88
C TYR A 158 -5.70 11.35 13.21
N MET A 159 -4.62 10.77 12.67
CA MET A 159 -4.65 9.42 12.12
C MET A 159 -4.54 8.40 13.24
N TYR A 160 -5.43 7.40 13.22
CA TYR A 160 -5.61 6.41 14.27
C TYR A 160 -5.59 4.99 13.74
N THR A 161 -5.02 4.08 14.54
CA THR A 161 -5.20 2.64 14.39
C THR A 161 -5.29 1.98 15.77
N GLU A 162 -6.02 0.87 15.86
CA GLU A 162 -6.14 0.06 17.07
C GLU A 162 -5.34 -1.23 16.91
N ALA A 163 -4.51 -1.56 17.89
CA ALA A 163 -3.79 -2.84 17.92
C ALA A 163 -4.59 -3.94 18.66
N THR A 164 -5.50 -3.54 19.56
CA THR A 164 -6.31 -4.45 20.36
C THR A 164 -7.17 -5.34 19.47
N GLY A 165 -7.10 -6.65 19.72
CA GLY A 165 -7.88 -7.65 18.97
C GLY A 165 -7.19 -8.20 17.72
N PHE A 166 -6.04 -7.64 17.32
CA PHE A 166 -5.22 -8.21 16.25
C PHE A 166 -4.18 -9.20 16.80
N SER A 167 -3.81 -10.17 15.97
CA SER A 167 -2.70 -11.08 16.27
C SER A 167 -1.36 -10.34 16.10
N PRO A 168 -0.27 -10.80 16.75
CA PRO A 168 1.06 -10.25 16.51
C PRO A 168 1.42 -10.23 15.02
N ASN A 169 2.23 -9.25 14.60
CA ASN A 169 2.74 -9.06 13.23
C ASN A 169 1.72 -8.57 12.20
N TYR A 170 0.63 -7.94 12.64
CA TYR A 170 -0.19 -7.14 11.74
C TYR A 170 0.50 -5.81 11.41
N SER A 171 0.48 -5.43 10.14
CA SER A 171 1.07 -4.19 9.63
C SER A 171 -0.01 -3.17 9.24
N PHE A 172 0.31 -1.89 9.42
CA PHE A 172 -0.56 -0.76 9.14
C PHE A 172 0.25 0.24 8.36
N HIS A 173 -0.16 0.56 7.14
CA HIS A 173 0.59 1.46 6.28
C HIS A 173 -0.27 2.69 5.99
N LEU A 174 0.29 3.88 6.20
CA LEU A 174 -0.31 5.14 5.80
C LEU A 174 0.65 5.79 4.81
N LEU A 175 0.12 6.23 3.66
CA LEU A 175 0.92 6.83 2.62
C LEU A 175 0.57 8.29 2.43
N SER A 176 1.60 9.14 2.40
CA SER A 176 1.50 10.51 1.91
C SER A 176 1.21 10.56 0.41
N PRO A 177 0.78 11.72 -0.12
CA PRO A 177 0.93 11.96 -1.55
C PRO A 177 2.41 11.81 -1.97
N PRO A 178 2.67 11.58 -3.28
CA PRO A 178 4.02 11.61 -3.82
C PRO A 178 4.70 12.95 -3.54
N LEU A 179 5.95 12.92 -3.08
CA LEU A 179 6.76 14.09 -2.77
C LEU A 179 7.95 14.16 -3.73
N ASP A 180 8.05 15.23 -4.51
CA ASP A 180 9.25 15.49 -5.34
C ASP A 180 10.24 16.35 -4.54
N LEU A 181 11.24 15.67 -3.95
CA LEU A 181 12.25 16.32 -3.12
C LEU A 181 13.35 17.04 -3.92
N SER A 182 13.27 17.10 -5.25
CA SER A 182 14.32 17.72 -6.09
C SER A 182 14.59 19.19 -5.77
N ALA A 183 13.57 19.89 -5.27
CA ALA A 183 13.66 21.29 -4.83
C ALA A 183 13.88 21.46 -3.31
N ALA A 184 13.94 20.38 -2.53
CA ALA A 184 14.08 20.45 -1.09
C ALA A 184 15.51 20.85 -0.68
N SER A 185 15.64 21.92 0.11
CA SER A 185 16.94 22.39 0.62
C SER A 185 17.49 21.54 1.78
N SER A 186 16.65 20.69 2.39
CA SER A 186 17.00 19.75 3.45
C SER A 186 15.95 18.64 3.52
N ASN A 187 16.38 17.39 3.63
CA ASN A 187 15.48 16.24 3.76
C ASN A 187 15.35 15.87 5.24
N LEU A 188 14.37 16.46 5.92
CA LEU A 188 13.98 16.09 7.29
C LEU A 188 12.49 15.79 7.32
N MET A 189 12.15 14.62 7.83
CA MET A 189 10.77 14.25 8.16
C MET A 189 10.63 14.22 9.68
N SER A 190 9.56 14.82 10.19
CA SER A 190 9.19 14.80 11.60
C SER A 190 7.69 14.72 11.73
N PHE A 191 7.20 13.95 12.69
CA PHE A 191 5.78 13.82 12.99
C PHE A 191 5.58 13.60 14.49
N TRP A 192 4.39 13.92 14.98
CA TRP A 192 3.96 13.60 16.34
C TRP A 192 3.28 12.24 16.35
N TYR A 193 3.56 11.42 17.37
CA TYR A 193 2.93 10.12 17.53
C TYR A 193 2.56 9.87 18.98
N HIS A 194 1.56 9.02 19.18
CA HIS A 194 1.17 8.49 20.48
C HIS A 194 1.04 6.98 20.38
N MET A 195 1.74 6.26 21.26
CA MET A 195 1.73 4.80 21.30
C MET A 195 1.73 4.37 22.77
N TYR A 196 0.63 3.77 23.23
CA TYR A 196 0.51 3.29 24.60
C TYR A 196 -0.45 2.10 24.68
N GLY A 197 -0.04 1.03 25.37
CA GLY A 197 -0.84 -0.18 25.55
C GLY A 197 -0.01 -1.46 25.56
N ALA A 198 -0.58 -2.54 26.09
CA ALA A 198 0.12 -3.82 26.25
C ALA A 198 0.35 -4.57 24.92
N THR A 199 -0.42 -4.24 23.89
CA THR A 199 -0.36 -4.85 22.56
C THR A 199 0.29 -3.93 21.52
N MET A 200 0.91 -2.83 21.94
CA MET A 200 1.56 -1.91 21.02
C MET A 200 2.74 -2.59 20.32
N GLY A 201 2.83 -2.37 19.01
CA GLY A 201 4.00 -2.73 18.20
C GLY A 201 5.00 -1.58 18.11
N ASP A 202 5.78 -1.60 17.04
CA ASP A 202 6.73 -0.55 16.67
C ASP A 202 6.19 0.27 15.47
N LEU A 203 6.75 1.46 15.26
CA LEU A 203 6.44 2.35 14.12
C LEU A 203 7.67 2.54 13.23
#